data_AF-A0A820ELT7-F1
#
_entry.id   AF-A0A820ELT7-F1
#
_cell.length_a   1.000
_cell.length_b   1.000
_cell.length_c   1.000
_cell.angle_alpha   90.00
_cell.angle_beta   90.00
_cell.angle_gamma   90.00
#
_symmetry.space_group_name_H-M   'P 1'
#
loop_
_entity.id
_entity.type
_entity.pdbx_description
1 polymer ?
#
loop_
_entity_poly.entity_id
_entity_poly.type
_entity_poly.pdbx_seq_one_letter_code
_entity_poly.pdbx_strand_id
1 'polypeptide(L)'
;MYKVFTAILLVFIGVSSATRSFNTPSNNLQRLTSDNRDKNVGVDLCPTCIDEAVSAINVILNVILDEGILGTCGDLCGIVANKTSKFVGEVCDIACDAVGLDEFVRLIITVDLDPIWYCEMAKMCEINDHGDAKFTNFGVYPNTGPQGTTFVIDCSYKTINGTGTSMLTLNIVDSHNETSGNDFLVEAKKP
;
A
#
# COMPACT_ATOMS: atom_id res chain seq x y z
N MET A 1 5.26 1.94 -22.13
CA MET A 1 5.13 1.08 -20.94
C MET A 1 6.48 0.71 -20.33
N TYR A 2 7.40 -0.01 -20.98
CA TYR A 2 8.67 -0.44 -20.34
C TYR A 2 9.56 0.70 -19.79
N LYS A 3 9.67 1.83 -20.50
CA LYS A 3 10.44 3.02 -20.07
C LYS A 3 9.86 3.71 -18.83
N VAL A 4 8.53 3.70 -18.69
CA VAL A 4 7.78 4.25 -17.54
C VAL A 4 8.06 3.39 -16.31
N PHE A 5 7.99 2.06 -16.47
CA PHE A 5 8.33 1.12 -15.41
C PHE A 5 9.79 1.25 -14.97
N THR A 6 10.74 1.52 -15.89
CA THR A 6 12.15 1.74 -15.51
C THR A 6 12.34 3.04 -14.72
N ALA A 7 11.63 4.12 -15.06
CA ALA A 7 11.70 5.38 -14.33
C ALA A 7 11.11 5.26 -12.91
N ILE A 8 9.96 4.59 -12.77
CA ILE A 8 9.34 4.29 -11.47
C ILE A 8 10.17 3.27 -10.66
N LEU A 9 10.90 2.37 -11.32
CA LEU A 9 11.83 1.47 -10.62
C LEU A 9 13.04 2.24 -10.07
N LEU A 10 13.57 3.22 -10.82
CA LEU A 10 14.67 4.08 -10.37
C LEU A 10 14.28 4.99 -9.20
N VAL A 11 12.99 5.32 -9.08
CA VAL A 11 12.44 6.09 -7.94
C VAL A 11 12.72 5.42 -6.59
N PHE A 12 12.59 4.10 -6.53
CA PHE A 12 12.66 3.37 -5.25
C PHE A 12 14.01 2.70 -4.97
N ILE A 13 14.85 2.46 -5.98
CA ILE A 13 16.19 1.87 -5.78
C ILE A 13 17.12 2.80 -4.95
N GLY A 14 16.89 4.12 -4.98
CA GLY A 14 17.69 5.05 -4.16
C GLY A 14 17.28 5.17 -2.69
N VAL A 15 16.21 4.49 -2.24
CA VAL A 15 15.83 4.41 -0.83
C VAL A 15 16.58 3.27 -0.13
N SER A 16 17.92 3.31 -0.20
CA SER A 16 18.77 2.44 0.60
C SER A 16 19.47 3.31 1.65
N SER A 17 19.07 3.19 2.92
CA SER A 17 19.73 3.73 4.12
C SER A 17 19.35 5.15 4.57
N ALA A 18 18.12 5.34 5.04
CA ALA A 18 17.86 6.25 6.15
C ALA A 18 16.62 5.78 6.91
N THR A 19 16.81 5.05 8.01
CA THR A 19 15.75 4.82 9.00
C THR A 19 15.29 6.16 9.55
N ARG A 20 14.14 6.65 9.08
CA ARG A 20 13.40 7.74 9.72
C ARG A 20 12.04 7.19 10.11
N SER A 21 11.71 7.37 11.39
CA SER A 21 10.39 7.07 11.91
C SER A 21 9.45 8.13 11.35
N PHE A 22 8.58 7.72 10.44
CA PHE A 22 7.52 8.55 9.90
C PHE A 22 6.29 8.41 10.78
N ASN A 23 5.79 9.54 11.26
CA ASN A 23 4.45 9.65 11.84
C ASN A 23 3.54 10.15 10.72
N THR A 24 2.85 9.23 10.05
CA THR A 24 1.81 9.54 9.06
C THR A 24 0.42 9.37 9.65
N PRO A 25 -0.56 10.23 9.30
CA PRO A 25 -1.95 10.02 9.67
C PRO A 25 -2.48 8.80 8.91
N SER A 26 -2.91 7.80 9.66
CA SER A 26 -3.46 6.53 9.20
C SER A 26 -4.78 6.74 8.44
N ASN A 27 -4.81 6.39 7.16
CA ASN A 27 -6.02 5.88 6.53
C ASN A 27 -6.05 4.37 6.79
N ASN A 28 -6.67 3.96 7.91
CA ASN A 28 -7.13 2.63 8.35
C ASN A 28 -6.48 1.32 7.83
N LEU A 29 -5.24 1.32 7.34
CA LEU A 29 -4.51 0.09 7.03
C LEU A 29 -4.12 -0.57 8.36
N GLN A 30 -4.82 -1.64 8.72
CA GLN A 30 -4.52 -2.39 9.93
C GLN A 30 -3.56 -3.54 9.60
N ARG A 31 -2.40 -3.54 10.25
CA ARG A 31 -1.38 -4.56 10.01
C ARG A 31 -1.71 -5.82 10.84
N LEU A 32 -2.01 -6.92 10.17
CA LEU A 32 -2.20 -8.22 10.82
C LEU A 32 -0.84 -8.89 10.99
N THR A 33 -0.14 -8.54 12.07
CA THR A 33 1.09 -9.25 12.44
C THR A 33 0.73 -10.58 13.08
N SER A 34 0.99 -11.69 12.39
CA SER A 34 0.98 -13.01 13.03
C SER A 34 2.19 -13.09 13.96
N ASP A 35 1.96 -13.00 15.27
CA ASP A 35 2.99 -13.07 16.33
C ASP A 35 3.67 -14.46 16.39
N ASN A 36 4.55 -14.71 15.42
CA ASN A 36 5.55 -15.77 15.42
C ASN A 36 6.70 -15.35 14.49
N ARG A 37 7.33 -14.20 14.78
CA ARG A 37 8.57 -13.83 14.12
C ARG A 37 9.70 -14.73 14.60
N ASP A 38 10.03 -15.69 13.76
CA ASP A 38 11.30 -16.39 13.80
C ASP A 38 12.42 -15.34 13.72
N LYS A 39 13.25 -15.28 14.77
CA LYS A 39 14.31 -14.27 14.94
C LYS A 39 15.47 -14.54 13.98
N ASN A 40 15.27 -14.30 12.69
CA ASN A 40 16.39 -14.06 11.79
C ASN A 40 16.60 -12.56 11.66
N VAL A 41 17.78 -12.10 12.07
CA VAL A 41 18.21 -10.70 12.03
C VAL A 41 18.54 -10.31 10.58
N GLY A 42 17.56 -10.43 9.69
CA GLY A 42 17.51 -9.75 8.41
C GLY A 42 16.61 -8.53 8.60
N VAL A 43 17.04 -7.37 8.11
CA VAL A 43 16.17 -6.19 8.10
C VAL A 43 15.05 -6.47 7.10
N ASP A 44 13.86 -6.78 7.59
CA ASP A 44 12.66 -6.89 6.76
C ASP A 44 12.23 -5.48 6.36
N LEU A 45 12.55 -5.12 5.11
CA LEU A 45 12.26 -3.82 4.52
C LEU A 45 10.88 -3.77 3.84
N CYS A 46 10.21 -4.92 3.68
CA CYS A 46 8.90 -5.01 3.06
C CYS A 46 7.85 -4.16 3.81
N PRO A 47 7.73 -4.26 5.15
CA PRO A 47 6.89 -3.36 5.95
C PRO A 47 7.07 -1.89 5.64
N THR A 48 8.33 -1.44 5.67
CA THR A 48 8.68 -0.04 5.49
C THR A 48 8.42 0.41 4.07
N CYS A 49 8.77 -0.40 3.08
CA CYS A 49 8.50 -0.09 1.68
C CYS A 49 7.00 0.14 1.42
N ILE A 50 6.14 -0.73 1.96
CA ILE A 50 4.69 -0.63 1.77
C ILE A 50 4.15 0.62 2.45
N ASP A 51 4.56 0.90 3.68
CA ASP A 51 4.11 2.08 4.43
C ASP A 51 4.51 3.39 3.69
N GLU A 52 5.73 3.44 3.15
CA GLU A 52 6.21 4.57 2.36
C GLU A 52 5.51 4.70 1.01
N ALA A 53 5.26 3.58 0.32
CA ALA A 53 4.55 3.56 -0.95
C ALA A 53 3.10 4.05 -0.77
N VAL A 54 2.38 3.56 0.24
CA VAL A 54 1.03 4.02 0.59
C VAL A 54 1.02 5.51 0.94
N SER A 55 2.01 5.97 1.72
CA SER A 55 2.16 7.39 2.05
C SER A 55 2.35 8.26 0.82
N ALA A 56 3.28 7.88 -0.08
CA ALA A 56 3.56 8.62 -1.30
C ALA A 56 2.33 8.67 -2.22
N ILE A 57 1.64 7.55 -2.42
CA ILE A 57 0.42 7.46 -3.23
C ILE A 57 -0.66 8.38 -2.67
N ASN A 58 -0.94 8.31 -1.37
CA ASN A 58 -1.95 9.16 -0.73
C ASN A 58 -1.61 10.65 -0.84
N VAL A 59 -0.34 11.02 -0.66
CA VAL A 59 0.10 12.41 -0.83
C VAL A 59 -0.17 12.88 -2.25
N ILE A 60 0.21 12.08 -3.26
CA ILE A 60 0.02 12.46 -4.66
C ILE A 60 -1.47 12.55 -5.01
N LEU A 61 -2.29 11.58 -4.59
CA LEU A 61 -3.73 11.59 -4.81
C LEU A 61 -4.40 12.81 -4.16
N ASN A 62 -4.08 13.12 -2.91
CA ASN A 62 -4.64 14.30 -2.23
C ASN A 62 -4.24 15.60 -2.94
N VAL A 63 -3.00 15.71 -3.41
CA VAL A 63 -2.55 16.90 -4.15
C VAL A 63 -3.32 17.05 -5.47
N ILE A 64 -3.49 15.97 -6.22
CA ILE A 64 -4.24 15.98 -7.49
C ILE A 64 -5.73 16.32 -7.26
N LEU A 65 -6.32 15.80 -6.19
CA LEU A 65 -7.74 15.99 -5.87
C LEU A 65 -8.05 17.39 -5.29
N ASP A 66 -7.19 17.92 -4.42
CA ASP A 66 -7.43 19.18 -3.71
C ASP A 66 -6.96 20.41 -4.50
N GLU A 67 -5.80 20.32 -5.15
CA GLU A 67 -5.17 21.46 -5.83
C GLU A 67 -5.41 21.45 -7.35
N GLY A 68 -6.00 20.37 -7.87
CA GLY A 68 -6.16 20.13 -9.30
C GLY A 68 -4.83 19.78 -9.97
N ILE A 69 -4.85 19.60 -11.30
CA ILE A 69 -3.62 19.31 -12.06
C ILE A 69 -2.71 20.54 -11.99
N LEU A 70 -1.65 20.43 -11.18
CA LEU A 70 -0.57 21.40 -11.10
C LEU A 70 0.12 21.49 -12.46
N GLY A 71 0.46 22.70 -12.92
CA GLY A 71 0.86 22.95 -14.30
C GLY A 71 2.20 22.34 -14.73
N THR A 72 3.03 21.85 -13.80
CA THR A 72 4.33 21.23 -14.10
C THR A 72 4.66 20.06 -13.15
N CYS A 73 5.56 19.17 -13.59
CA CYS A 73 6.10 18.10 -12.76
C CYS A 73 6.80 18.61 -11.49
N GLY A 74 7.57 19.69 -11.61
CA GLY A 74 8.26 20.31 -10.48
C GLY A 74 7.33 20.84 -9.40
N ASP A 75 6.15 21.35 -9.77
CA ASP A 75 5.15 21.82 -8.80
C ASP A 75 4.55 20.64 -8.03
N LEU A 76 4.12 19.60 -8.75
CA LEU A 76 3.58 18.37 -8.14
C LEU A 76 4.61 17.71 -7.22
N CYS A 77 5.80 17.47 -7.75
CA CYS A 77 6.85 16.76 -7.06
C CYS A 77 7.52 17.59 -5.97
N GLY A 78 7.47 18.92 -6.06
CA GLY A 78 7.86 19.84 -4.98
C GLY A 78 6.95 19.72 -3.75
N ILE A 79 5.63 19.55 -3.96
CA ILE A 79 4.70 19.30 -2.86
C ILE A 79 4.92 17.91 -2.26
N VAL A 80 5.14 16.90 -3.11
CA VAL A 80 5.53 15.56 -2.65
C VAL A 80 6.78 15.63 -1.79
N ALA A 81 7.81 16.38 -2.22
CA ALA A 81 9.05 16.58 -1.47
C ALA A 81 8.82 17.20 -0.09
N ASN A 82 7.89 18.16 -0.01
CA ASN A 82 7.55 18.87 1.21
C ASN A 82 6.74 18.00 2.18
N LYS A 83 5.82 17.17 1.66
CA LYS A 83 4.95 16.30 2.46
C LYS A 83 5.59 14.95 2.81
N THR A 84 6.61 14.52 2.08
CA THR A 84 7.33 13.25 2.30
C THR A 84 8.81 13.51 2.61
N SER A 85 9.69 13.46 1.60
CA SER A 85 11.10 13.77 1.71
C SER A 85 11.63 14.37 0.41
N LYS A 86 12.69 15.19 0.50
CA LYS A 86 13.35 15.79 -0.67
C LYS A 86 13.77 14.77 -1.71
N PHE A 87 14.26 13.62 -1.27
CA PHE A 87 14.69 12.53 -2.14
C PHE A 87 13.52 12.00 -2.97
N VAL A 88 12.39 11.71 -2.32
CA VAL A 88 11.16 11.24 -3.00
C VAL A 88 10.63 12.30 -3.98
N GLY A 89 10.77 13.59 -3.64
CA GLY A 89 10.42 14.68 -4.56
C GLY A 89 11.30 14.76 -5.80
N GLU A 90 12.63 14.71 -5.67
CA GLU A 90 13.56 14.71 -6.82
C GLU A 90 13.30 13.52 -7.75
N VAL A 91 13.03 12.39 -7.13
CA VAL A 91 12.73 11.16 -7.81
C VAL A 91 11.37 11.24 -8.55
N CYS A 92 10.35 11.80 -7.90
CA CYS A 92 9.06 12.09 -8.51
C CYS A 92 9.25 12.98 -9.73
N ASP A 93 10.08 14.01 -9.61
CA ASP A 93 10.32 15.01 -10.67
C ASP A 93 10.93 14.33 -11.91
N ILE A 94 11.95 13.50 -11.72
CA ILE A 94 12.58 12.71 -12.79
C ILE A 94 11.56 11.76 -13.45
N ALA A 95 10.76 11.06 -12.65
CA ALA A 95 9.77 10.12 -13.18
C ALA A 95 8.67 10.84 -13.96
N CYS A 96 8.20 11.97 -13.46
CA CYS A 96 7.19 12.80 -14.09
C CYS A 96 7.71 13.44 -15.38
N ASP A 97 8.91 14.01 -15.38
CA ASP A 97 9.52 14.61 -16.57
C ASP A 97 9.78 13.58 -17.68
N ALA A 98 10.11 12.34 -17.31
CA ALA A 98 10.36 11.27 -18.27
C ALA A 98 9.10 10.82 -19.02
N VAL A 99 7.91 10.95 -18.41
CA VAL A 99 6.65 10.43 -18.96
C VAL A 99 5.68 11.53 -19.37
N GLY A 100 5.89 12.75 -18.89
CA GLY A 100 5.01 13.90 -19.04
C GLY A 100 3.96 13.94 -17.93
N LEU A 101 3.71 15.15 -17.41
CA LEU A 101 2.79 15.41 -16.29
C LEU A 101 1.40 14.77 -16.48
N ASP A 102 0.76 14.98 -17.64
CA ASP A 102 -0.59 14.45 -17.90
C ASP A 102 -0.61 12.92 -17.86
N GLU A 103 0.41 12.27 -18.43
CA GLU A 103 0.51 10.81 -18.43
C GLU A 103 0.92 10.28 -17.05
N PHE A 104 1.78 10.99 -16.32
CA PHE A 104 2.15 10.68 -14.94
C PHE A 104 0.92 10.67 -14.03
N VAL A 105 0.15 11.77 -14.06
CA VAL A 105 -1.10 11.90 -13.30
C VAL A 105 -2.09 10.84 -13.76
N ARG A 106 -2.26 10.64 -15.07
CA ARG A 106 -3.16 9.61 -15.62
C ARG A 106 -2.77 8.21 -15.15
N LEU A 107 -1.49 7.88 -15.13
CA LEU A 107 -1.01 6.58 -14.66
C LEU A 107 -1.30 6.41 -13.17
N ILE A 108 -1.11 7.45 -12.37
CA ILE A 108 -1.35 7.38 -10.92
C ILE A 108 -2.84 7.23 -10.58
N ILE A 109 -3.74 7.86 -11.36
CA ILE A 109 -5.19 7.75 -11.12
C ILE A 109 -5.84 6.55 -11.81
N THR A 110 -5.22 6.00 -12.88
CA THR A 110 -5.84 4.96 -13.71
C THR A 110 -5.23 3.58 -13.48
N VAL A 111 -3.95 3.52 -13.11
CA VAL A 111 -3.30 2.26 -12.72
C VAL A 111 -3.54 2.09 -11.23
N ASP A 112 -4.06 0.93 -10.85
CA ASP A 112 -4.14 0.52 -9.45
C ASP A 112 -2.70 0.42 -8.93
N LEU A 113 -2.24 1.47 -8.24
CA LEU A 113 -0.88 1.57 -7.73
C LEU A 113 -0.78 0.64 -6.52
N ASP A 114 -0.61 -0.66 -6.75
CA ASP A 114 -0.47 -1.63 -5.67
C ASP A 114 0.89 -1.44 -4.98
N PRO A 115 0.92 -0.94 -3.73
CA PRO A 115 2.16 -0.70 -3.00
C PRO A 115 2.94 -2.00 -2.76
N ILE A 116 2.27 -3.15 -2.67
CA ILE A 116 2.91 -4.46 -2.48
C ILE A 116 3.67 -4.84 -3.74
N TRP A 117 3.02 -4.75 -4.90
CA TRP A 117 3.65 -5.06 -6.19
C TRP A 117 4.91 -4.21 -6.44
N TYR A 118 4.88 -2.92 -6.07
CA TYR A 118 6.08 -2.08 -6.16
C TYR A 118 7.22 -2.57 -5.29
N CYS A 119 6.91 -2.92 -4.04
CA CYS A 119 7.91 -3.41 -3.10
C CYS A 119 8.45 -4.79 -3.49
N GLU A 120 7.66 -5.61 -4.16
CA GLU A 120 8.11 -6.84 -4.82
C GLU A 120 9.09 -6.55 -5.97
N MET A 121 8.77 -5.58 -6.84
CA MET A 121 9.67 -5.21 -7.95
C MET A 121 10.97 -4.57 -7.47
N ALA A 122 10.92 -3.82 -6.36
CA ALA A 122 12.10 -3.29 -5.67
C ALA A 122 12.89 -4.38 -4.92
N LYS A 123 12.42 -5.64 -4.92
CA LYS A 123 12.99 -6.78 -4.17
C LYS A 123 13.04 -6.54 -2.66
N MET A 124 12.21 -5.64 -2.16
CA MET A 124 12.05 -5.37 -0.73
C MET A 124 11.03 -6.32 -0.10
N CYS A 125 10.06 -6.81 -0.88
CA CYS A 125 9.12 -7.86 -0.50
C CYS A 125 9.42 -9.18 -1.22
N GLU A 126 9.14 -10.30 -0.54
CA GLU A 126 9.23 -11.64 -1.11
C GLU A 126 8.04 -11.90 -2.04
N ILE A 127 8.34 -12.35 -3.26
CA ILE A 127 7.34 -12.77 -4.25
C ILE A 127 7.06 -14.24 -4.03
N ASN A 128 5.78 -14.59 -3.84
CA ASN A 128 5.35 -15.99 -3.79
C ASN A 128 4.13 -16.22 -4.70
N ASP A 129 4.41 -16.52 -5.97
CA ASP A 129 3.40 -16.81 -7.00
C ASP A 129 2.67 -18.14 -6.78
N HIS A 130 3.08 -18.93 -5.79
CA HIS A 130 2.48 -20.22 -5.44
C HIS A 130 1.78 -20.19 -4.07
N GLY A 131 1.59 -18.99 -3.51
CA GLY A 131 0.89 -18.81 -2.26
C GLY A 131 -0.52 -19.38 -2.32
N ASP A 132 -0.93 -20.07 -1.25
CA ASP A 132 -2.29 -20.60 -1.12
C ASP A 132 -2.80 -20.28 0.27
N ALA A 133 -4.04 -19.80 0.33
CA ALA A 133 -4.75 -19.48 1.55
C ALA A 133 -6.20 -19.90 1.41
N LYS A 134 -6.67 -20.68 2.38
CA LYS A 134 -8.07 -21.11 2.47
C LYS A 134 -8.68 -20.61 3.76
N PHE A 135 -9.79 -19.89 3.65
CA PHE A 135 -10.61 -19.52 4.80
C PHE A 135 -11.13 -20.79 5.49
N THR A 136 -10.86 -20.89 6.79
CA THR A 136 -11.31 -22.00 7.65
C THR A 136 -12.51 -21.59 8.48
N ASN A 137 -12.65 -20.31 8.80
CA ASN A 137 -13.80 -19.76 9.53
C ASN A 137 -14.13 -18.37 9.02
N PHE A 138 -15.42 -18.07 8.94
CA PHE A 138 -15.94 -16.72 8.79
C PHE A 138 -17.26 -16.63 9.56
N GLY A 139 -17.31 -15.77 10.58
CA GLY A 139 -18.46 -15.64 11.46
C GLY A 139 -18.68 -14.19 11.89
N VAL A 140 -19.94 -13.84 12.14
CA VAL A 140 -20.32 -12.53 12.66
C VAL A 140 -21.16 -12.72 13.91
N TYR A 141 -20.81 -12.05 15.00
CA TYR A 141 -21.50 -12.14 16.28
C TYR A 141 -21.74 -10.76 16.92
N PRO A 142 -22.98 -10.43 17.34
CA PRO A 142 -24.21 -11.19 17.14
C PRO A 142 -24.61 -11.23 15.64
N ASN A 143 -25.45 -12.16 15.21
CA ASN A 143 -25.85 -12.24 13.79
C ASN A 143 -26.89 -11.16 13.40
N THR A 144 -27.56 -10.57 14.39
CA THR A 144 -28.55 -9.51 14.25
C THR A 144 -28.52 -8.66 15.52
N GLY A 145 -28.90 -7.39 15.41
CA GLY A 145 -28.99 -6.49 16.55
C GLY A 145 -29.67 -5.17 16.17
N PRO A 146 -30.21 -4.43 17.14
CA PRO A 146 -30.72 -3.08 16.90
C PRO A 146 -29.61 -2.13 16.45
N GLN A 147 -29.99 -0.95 15.94
CA GLN A 147 -29.04 0.10 15.57
C GLN A 147 -28.12 0.43 16.76
N GLY A 148 -26.82 0.58 16.49
CA GLY A 148 -25.80 0.79 17.52
C GLY A 148 -25.24 -0.50 18.14
N THR A 149 -25.64 -1.68 17.65
CA THR A 149 -25.02 -2.95 18.06
C THR A 149 -23.60 -3.07 17.50
N THR A 150 -22.65 -3.42 18.35
CA THR A 150 -21.30 -3.78 17.91
C THR A 150 -21.27 -5.22 17.42
N PHE A 151 -20.84 -5.41 16.19
CA PHE A 151 -20.64 -6.72 15.58
C PHE A 151 -19.16 -7.10 15.61
N VAL A 152 -18.87 -8.32 16.02
CA VAL A 152 -17.54 -8.93 15.96
C VAL A 152 -17.50 -9.83 14.74
N ILE A 153 -16.58 -9.56 13.82
CA ILE A 153 -16.34 -10.37 12.64
C ILE A 153 -15.09 -11.22 12.90
N ASP A 154 -15.27 -12.53 13.01
CA ASP A 154 -14.18 -13.50 13.13
C ASP A 154 -13.88 -14.08 11.75
N CYS A 155 -12.63 -13.95 11.33
CA CYS A 155 -12.14 -14.50 10.08
C CYS A 155 -10.84 -15.24 10.36
N SER A 156 -10.80 -16.53 10.00
CA SER A 156 -9.60 -17.36 10.10
C SER A 156 -9.30 -17.98 8.75
N TYR A 157 -8.02 -18.01 8.39
CA TYR A 157 -7.54 -18.69 7.20
C TYR A 157 -6.30 -19.51 7.52
N LYS A 158 -6.09 -20.55 6.72
CA LYS A 158 -4.89 -21.39 6.78
C LYS A 158 -4.19 -21.36 5.44
N THR A 159 -2.86 -21.26 5.48
CA THR A 159 -2.02 -21.38 4.31
C THR A 159 -1.43 -22.79 4.19
N ILE A 160 -1.27 -23.28 2.95
CA ILE A 160 -0.68 -24.59 2.63
C ILE A 160 0.75 -24.43 2.11
N ASN A 161 0.97 -23.47 1.20
CA ASN A 161 2.28 -23.22 0.57
C ASN A 161 2.94 -21.91 1.05
N GLY A 162 2.50 -21.39 2.19
CA GLY A 162 2.77 -20.02 2.57
C GLY A 162 1.98 -19.01 1.75
N THR A 163 2.15 -17.73 2.07
CA THR A 163 1.61 -16.60 1.32
C THR A 163 2.70 -15.59 1.08
N GLY A 164 2.63 -14.86 -0.04
CA GLY A 164 3.33 -13.58 -0.16
C GLY A 164 2.72 -12.53 0.77
N THR A 165 3.27 -11.31 0.71
CA THR A 165 2.60 -10.17 1.35
C THR A 165 1.34 -9.87 0.57
N SER A 166 0.22 -9.65 1.25
CA SER A 166 -1.07 -9.43 0.60
C SER A 166 -1.96 -8.47 1.39
N MET A 167 -3.03 -8.02 0.75
CA MET A 167 -4.06 -7.21 1.37
C MET A 167 -5.34 -8.02 1.52
N LEU A 168 -5.92 -8.00 2.72
CA LEU A 168 -7.24 -8.56 3.01
C LEU A 168 -8.21 -7.40 3.22
N THR A 169 -9.20 -7.28 2.34
CA THR A 169 -10.22 -6.24 2.44
C THR A 169 -11.49 -6.82 3.07
N LEU A 170 -11.98 -6.19 4.13
CA LEU A 170 -13.27 -6.52 4.75
C LEU A 170 -14.27 -5.41 4.44
N ASN A 171 -15.25 -5.72 3.59
CA ASN A 171 -16.33 -4.80 3.22
C ASN A 171 -17.64 -5.22 3.88
N ILE A 172 -18.31 -4.25 4.49
CA ILE A 172 -19.66 -4.35 5.04
C ILE A 172 -20.56 -3.53 4.13
N VAL A 173 -21.58 -4.16 3.56
CA VAL A 173 -22.57 -3.49 2.72
C VAL A 173 -23.87 -3.39 3.49
N ASP A 174 -24.45 -2.20 3.54
CA ASP A 174 -25.71 -1.95 4.23
C ASP A 174 -26.94 -2.21 3.33
N SER A 175 -28.14 -2.01 3.88
CA SER A 175 -29.41 -2.16 3.15
C SER A 175 -29.65 -1.08 2.07
N HIS A 176 -28.86 0.00 2.08
CA HIS A 176 -28.89 1.07 1.09
C HIS A 176 -27.81 0.89 0.01
N ASN A 177 -27.06 -0.22 0.05
CA ASN A 177 -25.96 -0.53 -0.85
C ASN A 177 -24.77 0.44 -0.70
N GLU A 178 -24.61 1.02 0.49
CA GLU A 178 -23.41 1.75 0.90
C GLU A 178 -22.39 0.76 1.47
N THR A 179 -21.13 0.88 1.02
CA THR A 179 -20.03 0.01 1.46
C THR A 179 -19.16 0.75 2.47
N SER A 180 -18.92 0.12 3.62
CA SER A 180 -17.94 0.54 4.62
C SER A 180 -16.98 -0.61 4.89
N GLY A 181 -15.68 -0.35 4.94
CA GLY A 181 -14.71 -1.44 5.08
C GLY A 181 -13.38 -1.02 5.67
N ASN A 182 -12.54 -2.02 5.95
CA ASN A 182 -11.16 -1.85 6.36
C ASN A 182 -10.26 -2.74 5.50
N ASP A 183 -9.07 -2.24 5.20
CA ASP A 183 -8.02 -3.00 4.54
C ASP A 183 -6.99 -3.44 5.57
N PHE A 184 -6.60 -4.70 5.47
CA PHE A 184 -5.66 -5.34 6.38
C PHE A 184 -4.43 -5.78 5.61
N LEU A 185 -3.26 -5.28 6.01
CA LEU A 185 -2.00 -5.76 5.46
C LEU A 185 -1.61 -7.07 6.14
N VAL A 186 -1.47 -8.12 5.34
CA VAL A 186 -1.08 -9.47 5.77
C VAL A 186 0.35 -9.73 5.33
N GLU A 187 1.26 -9.89 6.29
CA GLU A 187 2.66 -10.19 6.00
C GLU A 187 2.83 -11.61 5.42
N ALA A 188 3.87 -11.78 4.62
CA ALA A 188 4.23 -13.09 4.07
C ALA A 188 4.37 -14.13 5.18
N LYS A 189 3.67 -15.26 5.01
CA LYS A 189 3.71 -16.37 5.95
C LYS A 189 4.40 -17.54 5.29
N LYS A 190 5.43 -18.08 5.96
CA LYS A 190 6.07 -19.33 5.52
C LYS A 190 5.17 -20.53 5.85
N PRO A 191 5.20 -21.60 5.05
CA PRO A 191 4.42 -22.82 5.29
C PRO A 191 4.73 -23.47 6.64
#